data_AF-A0A453D2R0-F1
#
_entry.id   AF-A0A453D2R0-F1
#
_cell.length_a   1.000
_cell.length_b   1.000
_cell.length_c   1.000
_cell.angle_alpha   90.00
_cell.angle_beta   90.00
_cell.angle_gamma   90.00
#
_symmetry.space_group_name_H-M   'P 1'
#
loop_
_entity.id
_entity.type
_entity.pdbx_description
1 polymer ?
#
loop_
_entity_poly.entity_id
_entity_poly.type
_entity_poly.pdbx_seq_one_letter_code
_entity_poly.pdbx_strand_id
1 'polypeptide(L)'
;EPQRQLNSYHSRSARDLRAAMSTTELLLAASGSGGGSNRVSIDDALSLHAGEFGRWQLRHFVLVTAAWMLEAMHTMVMIFADREPAMWCPAGDGRCGDRCAGAAAGWEWEQGSGSSTVAEWGLVCGERYKVGLVQAIYFAGCMMGSGVFGHLSDSFLGRKGSLQLVCFLSGGFGLLTSLSPNYWVYAAFRLLTGFSAGSICFCSFVLATEPIGPSYRGVVGTSTCYFFSGGIAALAGIAALFQSSWRILYIVTSLPSLAFMLVVMPFVSESPRWYLVHCRTDDAMRVLRDIASTNGKSIPHCVGLMLDDEDDIAKKVVVETSSVLDVFRSQIMRARLMLLVIITFLCSVVYFGLTLNVVNLKINLYISVVVNSLAEMPAYLVTAVLLQHFGRKPLTIGSMLLSGVFCTTASLIPNFGAMR
;
A
#
# COMPACT_ATOMS: atom_id res chain seq x y z
N GLU A 1 53.73 -40.15 19.64
CA GLU A 1 53.32 -40.81 18.37
C GLU A 1 51.84 -41.24 18.18
N PRO A 2 50.87 -41.06 19.11
CA PRO A 2 49.50 -41.53 18.85
C PRO A 2 48.60 -40.55 18.06
N GLN A 3 48.92 -39.25 17.99
CA GLN A 3 48.11 -38.26 17.26
C GLN A 3 48.25 -38.31 15.72
N ARG A 4 49.36 -38.83 15.19
CA ARG A 4 49.53 -38.97 13.72
C ARG A 4 48.70 -40.11 13.13
N GLN A 5 48.41 -41.16 13.92
CA GLN A 5 47.61 -42.29 13.44
C GLN A 5 46.10 -41.97 13.42
N LEU A 6 45.58 -41.18 14.37
CA LEU A 6 44.18 -40.74 14.35
C LEU A 6 43.85 -39.81 13.16
N ASN A 7 44.76 -38.88 12.84
CA ASN A 7 44.58 -37.99 11.68
C ASN A 7 44.66 -38.73 10.34
N SER A 8 45.47 -39.80 10.26
CA SER A 8 45.53 -40.70 9.11
C SER A 8 44.20 -41.42 8.89
N TYR A 9 43.59 -41.94 9.96
CA TYR A 9 42.32 -42.69 9.90
C TYR A 9 41.13 -41.81 9.50
N HIS A 10 41.01 -40.60 10.07
CA HIS A 10 39.98 -39.63 9.65
C HIS A 10 40.17 -39.16 8.20
N SER A 11 41.40 -39.03 7.72
CA SER A 11 41.68 -38.60 6.34
C SER A 11 41.37 -39.66 5.28
N ARG A 12 41.40 -40.96 5.65
CA ARG A 12 40.99 -42.08 4.78
C ARG A 12 39.47 -42.23 4.77
N SER A 13 38.82 -42.21 5.93
CA SER A 13 37.36 -42.25 6.03
C SER A 13 36.68 -41.07 5.30
N ALA A 14 37.24 -39.86 5.37
CA ALA A 14 36.74 -38.70 4.62
C ALA A 14 37.00 -38.77 3.11
N ARG A 15 38.02 -39.52 2.66
CA ARG A 15 38.29 -39.76 1.24
C ARG A 15 37.34 -40.81 0.66
N ASP A 16 37.06 -41.87 1.42
CA ASP A 16 36.13 -42.92 1.03
C ASP A 16 34.67 -42.42 1.01
N LEU A 17 34.30 -41.53 1.94
CA LEU A 17 33.00 -40.82 1.91
C LEU A 17 32.85 -39.86 0.71
N ARG A 18 33.93 -39.18 0.30
CA ARG A 18 33.89 -38.35 -0.92
C ARG A 18 33.82 -39.18 -2.20
N ALA A 19 34.49 -40.34 -2.23
CA ALA A 19 34.42 -41.26 -3.37
C ALA A 19 33.04 -41.92 -3.49
N ALA A 20 32.37 -42.23 -2.37
CA ALA A 20 31.00 -42.73 -2.34
C ALA A 20 29.96 -41.66 -2.72
N MET A 21 30.14 -40.40 -2.29
CA MET A 21 29.28 -39.30 -2.76
C MET A 21 29.46 -39.01 -4.25
N SER A 22 30.70 -39.05 -4.75
CA SER A 22 30.99 -38.83 -6.18
C SER A 22 30.32 -39.88 -7.09
N THR A 23 30.28 -41.14 -6.66
CA THR A 23 29.65 -42.22 -7.42
C THR A 23 28.12 -42.18 -7.35
N THR A 24 27.55 -41.68 -6.25
CA THR A 24 26.10 -41.48 -6.11
C THR A 24 25.61 -40.30 -6.96
N GLU A 25 26.39 -39.22 -7.04
CA GLU A 25 26.10 -38.10 -7.95
C GLU A 25 26.28 -38.48 -9.42
N LEU A 26 27.26 -39.33 -9.75
CA LEU A 26 27.43 -39.86 -11.11
C LEU A 26 26.29 -40.81 -11.53
N LEU A 27 25.70 -41.56 -10.59
CA LEU A 27 24.53 -42.41 -10.87
C LEU A 27 23.23 -41.60 -11.00
N LEU A 28 23.08 -40.50 -10.24
CA LEU A 28 21.99 -39.53 -10.44
C LEU A 28 22.15 -38.77 -11.77
N ALA A 29 23.38 -38.42 -12.16
CA ALA A 29 23.68 -37.79 -13.44
C ALA A 29 23.50 -38.76 -14.64
N ALA A 30 23.75 -40.06 -14.46
CA ALA A 30 23.58 -41.07 -15.51
C ALA A 30 22.13 -41.52 -15.72
N SER A 31 21.22 -41.28 -14.75
CA SER A 31 19.78 -41.57 -14.91
C SER A 31 18.97 -40.43 -15.55
N GLY A 32 19.60 -39.29 -15.86
CA GLY A 32 18.96 -38.10 -16.42
C GLY A 32 19.09 -37.92 -17.94
N SER A 33 19.33 -39.00 -18.71
CA SER A 33 19.36 -38.93 -20.17
C SER A 33 17.93 -38.98 -20.73
N GLY A 34 17.26 -37.83 -20.79
CA GLY A 34 15.93 -37.71 -21.39
C GLY A 34 15.20 -36.41 -21.04
N GLY A 35 15.63 -35.28 -21.63
CA GLY A 35 14.92 -34.01 -21.60
C GLY A 35 15.46 -33.01 -20.58
N GLY A 36 16.40 -32.16 -20.99
CA GLY A 36 16.87 -31.05 -20.17
C GLY A 36 15.72 -30.09 -19.85
N SER A 37 15.29 -30.07 -18.58
CA SER A 37 14.34 -29.06 -18.09
C SER A 37 15.05 -27.72 -18.08
N ASN A 38 14.77 -26.84 -19.06
CA ASN A 38 15.35 -25.52 -19.12
C ASN A 38 14.80 -24.71 -17.94
N ARG A 39 15.62 -24.43 -16.93
CA ARG A 39 15.22 -23.69 -15.72
C ARG A 39 15.34 -22.19 -15.99
N VAL A 40 14.26 -21.45 -15.75
CA VAL A 40 14.13 -20.05 -16.12
C VAL A 40 13.60 -19.24 -14.93
N SER A 41 14.09 -18.00 -14.76
CA SER A 41 13.55 -17.10 -13.73
C SER A 41 12.09 -16.72 -14.01
N ILE A 42 11.40 -16.14 -13.03
CA ILE A 42 10.04 -15.64 -13.26
C ILE A 42 10.04 -14.48 -14.25
N ASP A 43 11.01 -13.57 -14.14
CA ASP A 43 11.09 -12.41 -15.03
C ASP A 43 11.42 -12.85 -16.47
N ASP A 44 12.23 -13.89 -16.64
CA ASP A 44 12.51 -14.50 -17.94
C ASP A 44 11.33 -15.34 -18.46
N ALA A 45 10.61 -16.05 -17.59
CA ALA A 45 9.40 -16.78 -17.97
C ALA A 45 8.30 -15.81 -18.46
N LEU A 46 8.14 -14.67 -17.78
CA LEU A 46 7.23 -13.62 -18.17
C LEU A 46 7.65 -12.95 -19.48
N SER A 47 8.93 -12.57 -19.63
CA SER A 47 9.40 -11.89 -20.84
C SER A 47 9.41 -12.80 -22.08
N LEU A 48 9.94 -14.01 -21.96
CA LEU A 48 10.13 -14.94 -23.08
C LEU A 48 8.86 -15.71 -23.44
N HIS A 49 8.06 -16.15 -22.46
CA HIS A 49 7.01 -17.13 -22.70
C HIS A 49 5.59 -16.62 -22.44
N ALA A 50 5.35 -15.76 -21.44
CA ALA A 50 3.99 -15.32 -21.09
C ALA A 50 3.61 -13.94 -21.66
N GLY A 51 4.60 -13.09 -21.97
CA GLY A 51 4.42 -11.67 -22.31
C GLY A 51 4.53 -10.75 -21.08
N GLU A 52 5.13 -9.58 -21.28
CA GLU A 52 5.41 -8.65 -20.17
C GLU A 52 4.18 -7.89 -19.68
N PHE A 53 3.21 -7.59 -20.57
CA PHE A 53 1.94 -6.94 -20.24
C PHE A 53 0.83 -7.27 -21.26
N GLY A 54 0.01 -8.27 -20.96
CA GLY A 54 -1.12 -8.72 -21.78
C GLY A 54 -2.48 -8.57 -21.09
N ARG A 55 -3.53 -9.17 -21.66
CA ARG A 55 -4.92 -9.00 -21.20
C ARG A 55 -5.15 -9.54 -19.79
N TRP A 56 -4.50 -10.66 -19.45
CA TRP A 56 -4.59 -11.22 -18.10
C TRP A 56 -4.00 -10.26 -17.07
N GLN A 57 -2.79 -9.74 -17.33
CA GLN A 57 -2.07 -8.82 -16.44
C GLN A 57 -2.83 -7.51 -16.29
N LEU A 58 -3.41 -6.97 -17.36
CA LEU A 58 -4.25 -5.77 -17.29
C LEU A 58 -5.50 -6.00 -16.42
N ARG A 59 -6.22 -7.12 -16.64
CA ARG A 59 -7.40 -7.46 -15.83
C ARG A 59 -7.03 -7.63 -14.37
N HIS A 60 -5.99 -8.41 -14.08
CA HIS A 60 -5.52 -8.65 -12.71
C HIS A 60 -5.09 -7.36 -12.03
N PHE A 61 -4.32 -6.52 -12.74
CA PHE A 61 -3.91 -5.19 -12.29
C PHE A 61 -5.12 -4.35 -11.86
N VAL A 62 -6.10 -4.15 -12.75
CA VAL A 62 -7.29 -3.32 -12.46
C VAL A 62 -8.09 -3.87 -11.26
N LEU A 63 -8.26 -5.19 -11.16
CA LEU A 63 -8.98 -5.80 -10.05
C LEU A 63 -8.25 -5.61 -8.72
N VAL A 64 -6.92 -5.76 -8.70
CA VAL A 64 -6.13 -5.61 -7.48
C VAL A 64 -6.00 -4.16 -7.06
N THR A 65 -5.82 -3.24 -8.01
CA THR A 65 -5.63 -1.80 -7.74
C THR A 65 -6.92 -1.09 -7.39
N ALA A 66 -8.09 -1.66 -7.70
CA ALA A 66 -9.35 -1.13 -7.19
C ALA A 66 -9.40 -1.07 -5.65
N ALA A 67 -8.59 -1.87 -4.95
CA ALA A 67 -8.40 -1.76 -3.49
C ALA A 67 -7.79 -0.41 -3.06
N TRP A 68 -6.96 0.23 -3.89
CA TRP A 68 -6.40 1.57 -3.61
C TRP A 68 -7.49 2.64 -3.59
N MET A 69 -8.51 2.51 -4.44
CA MET A 69 -9.65 3.44 -4.44
C MET A 69 -10.39 3.40 -3.09
N LEU A 70 -10.53 2.19 -2.53
CA LEU A 70 -11.19 1.97 -1.24
C LEU A 70 -10.33 2.46 -0.07
N GLU A 71 -9.02 2.23 -0.13
CA GLU A 71 -8.08 2.74 0.87
C GLU A 71 -8.08 4.27 0.88
N ALA A 72 -8.08 4.91 -0.28
CA ALA A 72 -8.22 6.36 -0.40
C ALA A 72 -9.49 6.89 0.30
N MET A 73 -10.62 6.21 0.12
CA MET A 73 -11.88 6.56 0.80
C MET A 73 -11.73 6.49 2.33
N HIS A 74 -11.15 5.41 2.87
CA HIS A 74 -10.96 5.23 4.33
C HIS A 74 -9.95 6.20 4.95
N THR A 75 -8.91 6.55 4.20
CA THR A 75 -7.88 7.50 4.61
C THR A 75 -8.40 8.93 4.58
N MET A 76 -9.11 9.32 3.51
CA MET A 76 -9.51 10.71 3.29
C MET A 76 -10.90 11.08 3.81
N VAL A 77 -11.72 10.12 4.26
CA VAL A 77 -13.06 10.41 4.82
C VAL A 77 -13.03 11.41 5.99
N MET A 78 -11.93 11.46 6.75
CA MET A 78 -11.73 12.42 7.85
C MET A 78 -11.79 13.89 7.39
N ILE A 79 -11.41 14.18 6.14
CA ILE A 79 -11.50 15.53 5.56
C ILE A 79 -12.95 16.05 5.61
N PHE A 80 -13.92 15.16 5.39
CA PHE A 80 -15.33 15.50 5.36
C PHE A 80 -16.03 15.22 6.70
N ALA A 81 -15.66 14.14 7.39
CA ALA A 81 -16.25 13.74 8.66
C ALA A 81 -15.83 14.65 9.82
N ASP A 82 -14.59 15.15 9.82
CA ASP A 82 -14.04 16.00 10.89
C ASP A 82 -13.99 17.49 10.52
N ARG A 83 -14.76 17.90 9.51
CA ARG A 83 -14.85 19.30 9.10
C ARG A 83 -15.57 20.14 10.16
N GLU A 84 -15.21 21.41 10.26
CA GLU A 84 -15.93 22.40 11.07
C GLU A 84 -17.03 23.05 10.21
N PRO A 85 -18.32 22.75 10.42
CA PRO A 85 -19.40 23.40 9.68
C PRO A 85 -19.56 24.85 10.10
N ALA A 86 -20.19 25.66 9.25
CA ALA A 86 -20.49 27.04 9.59
C ALA A 86 -21.47 27.09 10.77
N MET A 87 -21.22 28.03 11.68
CA MET A 87 -22.09 28.34 12.80
C MET A 87 -22.85 29.62 12.47
N TRP A 88 -24.12 29.67 12.83
CA TRP A 88 -24.93 30.86 12.71
C TRP A 88 -25.62 31.17 14.04
N CYS A 89 -25.87 32.46 14.26
CA CYS A 89 -26.53 32.96 15.45
C CYS A 89 -27.98 33.34 15.07
N PRO A 90 -28.99 32.58 15.50
CA PRO A 90 -30.39 32.90 15.21
C PRO A 90 -30.84 34.21 15.89
N ALA A 91 -30.20 34.60 16.99
CA ALA A 91 -30.42 35.89 17.65
C ALA A 91 -29.62 36.99 16.92
N GLY A 92 -30.16 37.51 15.82
CA GLY A 92 -29.56 38.56 14.96
C GLY A 92 -29.17 39.89 15.63
N ASP A 93 -29.33 40.02 16.95
CA ASP A 93 -29.05 41.24 17.74
C ASP A 93 -27.70 41.20 18.47
N GLY A 94 -26.79 40.27 18.15
CA GLY A 94 -25.48 40.17 18.82
C GLY A 94 -25.55 39.63 20.25
N ARG A 95 -26.63 38.88 20.59
CA ARG A 95 -26.76 38.19 21.89
C ARG A 95 -25.98 36.88 21.97
N CYS A 96 -25.47 36.38 20.85
CA CYS A 96 -24.60 35.21 20.92
C CYS A 96 -23.29 35.60 21.59
N GLY A 97 -22.93 34.86 22.65
CA GLY A 97 -21.67 35.03 23.36
C GLY A 97 -20.48 34.57 22.53
N ASP A 98 -19.34 34.42 23.18
CA ASP A 98 -18.12 33.90 22.55
C ASP A 98 -18.40 32.57 21.83
N ARG A 99 -17.88 32.44 20.60
CA ARG A 99 -18.02 31.24 19.76
C ARG A 99 -17.52 29.99 20.48
N CYS A 100 -16.57 30.16 21.40
CA CYS A 100 -16.01 29.10 22.22
C CYS A 100 -16.96 28.55 23.28
N ALA A 101 -18.00 29.29 23.67
CA ALA A 101 -19.06 28.77 24.53
C ALA A 101 -20.11 27.95 23.75
N GLY A 102 -19.98 27.84 22.42
CA GLY A 102 -20.76 26.95 21.57
C GLY A 102 -22.27 27.15 21.73
N ALA A 103 -23.00 26.03 21.84
CA ALA A 103 -24.46 26.04 22.04
C ALA A 103 -24.89 26.79 23.31
N ALA A 104 -24.06 26.86 24.36
CA ALA A 104 -24.36 27.61 25.58
C ALA A 104 -24.35 29.13 25.35
N ALA A 105 -23.70 29.60 24.28
CA ALA A 105 -23.72 30.99 23.82
C ALA A 105 -24.78 31.25 22.74
N GLY A 106 -25.68 30.31 22.45
CA GLY A 106 -26.76 30.47 21.47
C GLY A 106 -26.36 30.24 20.02
N TRP A 107 -25.19 29.65 19.77
CA TRP A 107 -24.76 29.30 18.42
C TRP A 107 -25.33 27.96 17.97
N GLU A 108 -25.81 27.91 16.73
CA GLU A 108 -26.30 26.70 16.08
C GLU A 108 -25.48 26.34 14.84
N TRP A 109 -25.39 25.06 14.53
CA TRP A 109 -24.72 24.56 13.33
C TRP A 109 -25.66 24.64 12.13
N GLU A 110 -25.23 25.29 11.04
CA GLU A 110 -26.04 25.48 9.83
C GLU A 110 -26.51 24.15 9.21
N GLN A 111 -25.72 23.09 9.36
CA GLN A 111 -25.98 21.75 8.79
C GLN A 111 -26.41 20.72 9.85
N GLY A 112 -26.69 21.18 11.07
CA GLY A 112 -27.07 20.34 12.21
C GLY A 112 -25.89 19.68 12.93
N SER A 113 -26.14 19.21 14.15
CA SER A 113 -25.12 18.62 15.06
C SER A 113 -24.56 17.29 14.57
N GLY A 114 -25.32 16.51 13.79
CA GLY A 114 -24.87 15.22 13.24
C GLY A 114 -24.04 15.32 11.96
N SER A 115 -23.81 16.53 11.44
CA SER A 115 -23.14 16.74 10.14
C SER A 115 -21.64 16.42 10.16
N SER A 116 -20.98 16.61 11.29
CA SER A 116 -19.56 16.30 11.49
C SER A 116 -19.28 15.88 12.94
N THR A 117 -18.16 15.20 13.16
CA THR A 117 -17.69 14.83 14.51
C THR A 117 -17.41 16.06 15.37
N VAL A 118 -16.97 17.16 14.74
CA VAL A 118 -16.77 18.46 15.37
C VAL A 118 -18.09 19.04 15.87
N ALA A 119 -19.15 18.95 15.06
CA ALA A 119 -20.46 19.45 15.42
C ALA A 119 -21.16 18.59 16.50
N GLU A 120 -20.95 17.27 16.47
CA GLU A 120 -21.58 16.33 17.40
C GLU A 120 -20.97 16.41 18.80
N TRP A 121 -19.64 16.53 18.89
CA TRP A 121 -18.92 16.57 20.18
C TRP A 121 -18.40 17.96 20.56
N GLY A 122 -18.73 18.99 19.79
CA GLY A 122 -18.37 20.38 20.09
C GLY A 122 -16.85 20.61 20.13
N LEU A 123 -16.11 20.08 19.14
CA LEU A 123 -14.63 20.12 19.10
C LEU A 123 -14.09 21.48 18.62
N VAL A 124 -14.55 22.58 19.23
CA VAL A 124 -14.14 23.95 18.91
C VAL A 124 -13.22 24.54 19.98
N CYS A 125 -12.50 25.61 19.61
CA CYS A 125 -11.61 26.37 20.48
C CYS A 125 -10.59 25.49 21.23
N GLY A 126 -10.68 25.39 22.57
CA GLY A 126 -9.73 24.63 23.39
C GLY A 126 -9.67 23.14 23.05
N GLU A 127 -10.72 22.60 22.41
CA GLU A 127 -10.82 21.19 22.04
C GLU A 127 -10.51 20.92 20.56
N ARG A 128 -10.10 21.95 19.80
CA ARG A 128 -9.77 21.82 18.36
C ARG A 128 -8.62 20.84 18.10
N TYR A 129 -7.70 20.69 19.05
CA TYR A 129 -6.57 19.76 18.90
C TYR A 129 -7.02 18.29 18.75
N LYS A 130 -8.22 17.94 19.25
CA LYS A 130 -8.78 16.58 19.15
C LYS A 130 -8.97 16.13 17.70
N VAL A 131 -9.31 17.05 16.80
CA VAL A 131 -9.40 16.75 15.36
C VAL A 131 -8.06 16.28 14.80
N GLY A 132 -6.98 17.01 15.10
CA GLY A 132 -5.63 16.62 14.71
C GLY A 132 -5.15 15.35 15.41
N LEU A 133 -5.55 15.14 16.67
CA LEU A 133 -5.21 13.94 17.44
C LEU A 133 -5.79 12.67 16.81
N VAL A 134 -7.05 12.67 16.37
CA VAL A 134 -7.64 11.50 15.69
C VAL A 134 -6.92 11.18 14.39
N GLN A 135 -6.57 12.19 13.60
CA GLN A 135 -5.81 12.00 12.37
C GLN A 135 -4.42 11.39 12.66
N ALA A 136 -3.73 11.88 13.69
CA ALA A 136 -2.46 11.32 14.13
C ALA A 136 -2.59 9.87 14.61
N ILE A 137 -3.64 9.56 15.38
CA ILE A 137 -3.96 8.20 15.84
C ILE A 137 -4.23 7.26 14.65
N TYR A 138 -4.95 7.72 13.62
CA TYR A 138 -5.17 6.95 12.39
C TYR A 138 -3.85 6.58 11.71
N PHE A 139 -2.97 7.56 11.48
CA PHE A 139 -1.66 7.32 10.83
C PHE A 139 -0.71 6.49 11.71
N ALA A 140 -0.78 6.63 13.04
CA ALA A 140 -0.07 5.75 13.97
C ALA A 140 -0.54 4.29 13.81
N GLY A 141 -1.85 4.10 13.64
CA GLY A 141 -2.44 2.82 13.24
C GLY A 141 -1.84 2.30 11.93
N CYS A 142 -1.83 3.11 10.87
CA CYS A 142 -1.24 2.74 9.58
C CYS A 142 0.22 2.28 9.69
N MET A 143 1.02 2.96 10.52
CA MET A 143 2.42 2.59 10.77
C MET A 143 2.54 1.21 11.43
N MET A 144 1.78 0.97 12.50
CA MET A 144 1.75 -0.33 13.19
C MET A 144 1.26 -1.44 12.25
N GLY A 145 0.21 -1.16 11.49
CA GLY A 145 -0.42 -2.07 10.54
C GLY A 145 0.52 -2.50 9.42
N SER A 146 1.24 -1.54 8.83
CA SER A 146 2.14 -1.79 7.71
C SER A 146 3.25 -2.78 8.08
N GLY A 147 3.78 -2.72 9.30
CA GLY A 147 4.76 -3.68 9.79
C GLY A 147 4.17 -5.08 9.99
N VAL A 148 3.02 -5.19 10.65
CA VAL A 148 2.39 -6.48 10.97
C VAL A 148 1.90 -7.18 9.70
N PHE A 149 1.09 -6.50 8.90
CA PHE A 149 0.52 -7.10 7.68
C PHE A 149 1.55 -7.20 6.56
N GLY A 150 2.60 -6.37 6.54
CA GLY A 150 3.74 -6.55 5.62
C GLY A 150 4.42 -7.90 5.86
N HIS A 151 4.80 -8.18 7.12
CA HIS A 151 5.37 -9.48 7.49
C HIS A 151 4.41 -10.64 7.21
N LEU A 152 3.11 -10.46 7.51
CA LEU A 152 2.09 -11.47 7.30
C LEU A 152 1.86 -11.81 5.82
N SER A 153 2.01 -10.80 4.95
CA SER A 153 1.91 -10.87 3.49
C SER A 153 3.10 -11.57 2.85
N ASP A 154 4.30 -11.36 3.39
CA ASP A 154 5.51 -12.06 2.95
C ASP A 154 5.54 -13.52 3.41
N SER A 155 4.99 -13.83 4.59
CA SER A 155 5.10 -15.14 5.23
C SER A 155 3.85 -16.00 5.05
N PHE A 156 2.94 -15.99 6.01
CA PHE A 156 1.95 -17.06 6.19
C PHE A 156 0.71 -16.94 5.30
N LEU A 157 0.18 -15.73 5.11
CA LEU A 157 -1.13 -15.53 4.47
C LEU A 157 -1.05 -15.31 2.95
N GLY A 158 0.14 -15.04 2.43
CA GLY A 158 0.31 -14.60 1.04
C GLY A 158 -0.21 -13.20 0.79
N ARG A 159 0.02 -12.70 -0.43
CA ARG A 159 -0.35 -11.34 -0.83
C ARG A 159 -1.86 -11.20 -0.93
N LYS A 160 -2.52 -12.16 -1.58
CA LYS A 160 -3.98 -12.19 -1.74
C LYS A 160 -4.68 -12.35 -0.39
N GLY A 161 -4.24 -13.32 0.43
CA GLY A 161 -4.86 -13.57 1.74
C GLY A 161 -4.71 -12.39 2.69
N SER A 162 -3.54 -11.74 2.69
CA SER A 162 -3.33 -10.53 3.49
C SER A 162 -4.19 -9.38 3.02
N LEU A 163 -4.30 -9.15 1.71
CA LEU A 163 -5.19 -8.13 1.13
C LEU A 163 -6.66 -8.38 1.51
N GLN A 164 -7.12 -9.64 1.50
CA GLN A 164 -8.47 -10.00 1.94
C GLN A 164 -8.71 -9.65 3.41
N LEU A 165 -7.78 -10.01 4.28
CA LEU A 165 -7.86 -9.73 5.71
C LEU A 165 -7.90 -8.22 5.99
N VAL A 166 -7.00 -7.44 5.38
CA VAL A 166 -6.95 -5.99 5.63
C VAL A 166 -8.16 -5.26 5.05
N CYS A 167 -8.69 -5.67 3.88
CA CYS A 167 -9.92 -5.10 3.33
C CYS A 167 -11.14 -5.41 4.22
N PHE A 168 -11.23 -6.64 4.74
CA PHE A 168 -12.30 -7.04 5.66
C PHE A 168 -12.23 -6.23 6.96
N LEU A 169 -11.05 -6.13 7.57
CA LEU A 169 -10.85 -5.37 8.80
C LEU A 169 -11.14 -3.88 8.60
N SER A 170 -10.68 -3.27 7.50
CA SER A 170 -10.92 -1.86 7.20
C SER A 170 -12.41 -1.55 7.01
N GLY A 171 -13.13 -2.39 6.24
CA GLY A 171 -14.58 -2.27 6.10
C GLY A 171 -15.33 -2.48 7.42
N GLY A 172 -14.94 -3.49 8.20
CA GLY A 172 -15.56 -3.78 9.50
C GLY A 172 -15.35 -2.67 10.54
N PHE A 173 -14.11 -2.22 10.73
CA PHE A 173 -13.79 -1.11 11.64
C PHE A 173 -14.35 0.22 11.15
N GLY A 174 -14.43 0.46 9.85
CA GLY A 174 -15.11 1.62 9.28
C GLY A 174 -16.61 1.65 9.61
N LEU A 175 -17.30 0.52 9.52
CA LEU A 175 -18.70 0.40 9.97
C LEU A 175 -18.84 0.62 11.48
N LEU A 176 -17.95 0.04 12.28
CA LEU A 176 -17.96 0.24 13.74
C LEU A 176 -17.68 1.70 14.12
N THR A 177 -16.85 2.41 13.35
CA THR A 177 -16.61 3.86 13.52
C THR A 177 -17.91 4.65 13.38
N SER A 178 -18.81 4.28 12.46
CA SER A 178 -20.11 4.94 12.31
C SER A 178 -21.04 4.77 13.52
N LEU A 179 -20.79 3.77 14.36
CA LEU A 179 -21.60 3.44 15.55
C LEU A 179 -21.00 3.99 16.85
N SER A 180 -19.89 4.74 16.79
CA SER A 180 -19.20 5.20 18.00
C SER A 180 -20.07 6.16 18.81
N PRO A 181 -20.36 5.90 20.10
CA PRO A 181 -21.22 6.77 20.92
C PRO A 181 -20.47 7.98 21.50
N ASN A 182 -19.15 7.93 21.55
CA ASN A 182 -18.31 9.00 22.10
C ASN A 182 -16.99 9.13 21.33
N TYR A 183 -16.31 10.25 21.55
CA TYR A 183 -15.05 10.60 20.89
C TYR A 183 -13.92 9.58 21.11
N TRP A 184 -13.79 9.00 22.30
CA TRP A 184 -12.69 8.06 22.58
C TRP A 184 -12.89 6.70 21.89
N VAL A 185 -14.13 6.23 21.82
CA VAL A 185 -14.50 5.05 21.04
C VAL A 185 -14.27 5.31 19.54
N TYR A 186 -14.61 6.50 19.07
CA TYR A 186 -14.29 6.94 17.70
C TYR A 186 -12.78 6.89 17.44
N ALA A 187 -11.97 7.51 18.30
CA ALA A 187 -10.51 7.51 18.17
C ALA A 187 -9.92 6.07 18.17
N ALA A 188 -10.45 5.18 19.02
CA ALA A 188 -10.03 3.78 19.05
C ALA A 188 -10.39 3.03 17.75
N PHE A 189 -11.59 3.21 17.21
CA PHE A 189 -11.94 2.61 15.92
C PHE A 189 -11.17 3.22 14.75
N ARG A 190 -10.81 4.51 14.81
CA ARG A 190 -9.91 5.14 13.82
C ARG A 190 -8.51 4.56 13.88
N LEU A 191 -7.97 4.27 15.07
CA LEU A 191 -6.70 3.54 15.22
C LEU A 191 -6.76 2.17 14.52
N LEU A 192 -7.83 1.41 14.78
CA LEU A 192 -8.03 0.07 14.21
C LEU A 192 -8.25 0.11 12.69
N THR A 193 -9.00 1.09 12.19
CA THR A 193 -9.21 1.30 10.76
C THR A 193 -7.88 1.63 10.08
N GLY A 194 -7.08 2.53 10.67
CA GLY A 194 -5.74 2.85 10.19
C GLY A 194 -4.81 1.65 10.19
N PHE A 195 -4.85 0.83 11.25
CA PHE A 195 -4.09 -0.42 11.36
C PHE A 195 -4.34 -1.37 10.18
N SER A 196 -5.56 -1.43 9.65
CA SER A 196 -5.84 -2.18 8.42
C SER A 196 -5.52 -1.41 7.13
N ALA A 197 -5.93 -0.15 7.04
CA ALA A 197 -5.94 0.62 5.80
C ALA A 197 -4.53 0.87 5.26
N GLY A 198 -3.56 1.19 6.12
CA GLY A 198 -2.18 1.46 5.71
C GLY A 198 -1.52 0.31 4.95
N SER A 199 -1.95 -0.93 5.21
CA SER A 199 -1.38 -2.14 4.61
C SER A 199 -2.01 -2.53 3.28
N ILE A 200 -3.20 -1.99 2.96
CA ILE A 200 -3.91 -2.26 1.70
C ILE A 200 -3.06 -1.81 0.51
N CYS A 201 -2.52 -0.60 0.59
CA CYS A 201 -1.68 0.01 -0.45
C CYS A 201 -0.49 -0.91 -0.80
N PHE A 202 0.27 -1.36 0.20
CA PHE A 202 1.44 -2.22 0.01
C PHE A 202 1.06 -3.61 -0.53
N CYS A 203 0.08 -4.28 0.08
CA CYS A 203 -0.31 -5.63 -0.34
C CYS A 203 -0.86 -5.63 -1.77
N SER A 204 -1.68 -4.63 -2.11
CA SER A 204 -2.24 -4.46 -3.46
C SER A 204 -1.15 -4.12 -4.47
N PHE A 205 -0.23 -3.19 -4.16
CA PHE A 205 0.84 -2.80 -5.07
C PHE A 205 1.74 -3.98 -5.44
N VAL A 206 2.15 -4.75 -4.43
CA VAL A 206 3.03 -5.90 -4.65
C VAL A 206 2.30 -6.97 -5.46
N LEU A 207 1.06 -7.32 -5.09
CA LEU A 207 0.25 -8.29 -5.81
C LEU A 207 -0.02 -7.86 -7.27
N ALA A 208 -0.19 -6.57 -7.53
CA ALA A 208 -0.44 -6.03 -8.86
C ALA A 208 0.81 -6.01 -9.76
N THR A 209 2.01 -5.89 -9.17
CA THR A 209 3.27 -5.69 -9.92
C THR A 209 4.11 -6.95 -10.08
N GLU A 210 3.96 -7.94 -9.20
CA GLU A 210 4.68 -9.20 -9.25
C GLU A 210 4.41 -10.05 -10.51
N PRO A 211 3.18 -10.06 -11.08
CA PRO A 211 2.91 -10.75 -12.35
C PRO A 211 3.36 -9.98 -13.61
N ILE A 212 3.88 -8.76 -13.47
CA ILE A 212 4.21 -7.86 -14.58
C ILE A 212 5.70 -7.94 -14.91
N GLY A 213 6.01 -7.96 -16.20
CA GLY A 213 7.38 -7.99 -16.69
C GLY A 213 8.20 -6.74 -16.29
N PRO A 214 9.53 -6.85 -16.22
CA PRO A 214 10.41 -5.82 -15.68
C PRO A 214 10.31 -4.47 -16.42
N SER A 215 10.11 -4.49 -17.75
CA SER A 215 10.05 -3.28 -18.59
C SER A 215 8.85 -2.38 -18.29
N TYR A 216 7.69 -2.97 -17.99
CA TYR A 216 6.43 -2.24 -17.73
C TYR A 216 6.15 -2.01 -16.24
N ARG A 217 6.86 -2.72 -15.35
CA ARG A 217 6.64 -2.67 -13.89
C ARG A 217 6.68 -1.24 -13.32
N GLY A 218 7.56 -0.38 -13.85
CA GLY A 218 7.66 1.02 -13.42
C GLY A 218 6.39 1.83 -13.75
N VAL A 219 5.96 1.80 -15.00
CA VAL A 219 4.80 2.56 -15.49
C VAL A 219 3.50 2.04 -14.87
N VAL A 220 3.34 0.72 -14.83
CA VAL A 220 2.14 0.11 -14.26
C VAL A 220 2.10 0.33 -12.74
N GLY A 221 3.25 0.28 -12.07
CA GLY A 221 3.37 0.67 -10.66
C GLY A 221 2.97 2.12 -10.39
N THR A 222 3.40 3.08 -11.21
CA THR A 222 2.95 4.49 -11.09
C THR A 222 1.45 4.64 -11.37
N SER A 223 0.88 3.76 -12.20
CA SER A 223 -0.52 3.83 -12.58
C SER A 223 -1.48 3.47 -11.43
N THR A 224 -1.01 2.83 -10.34
CA THR A 224 -1.85 2.58 -9.16
C THR A 224 -2.31 3.89 -8.50
N CYS A 225 -1.52 4.95 -8.59
CA CYS A 225 -1.85 6.26 -8.03
C CYS A 225 -3.10 6.89 -8.64
N TYR A 226 -3.46 6.56 -9.89
CA TYR A 226 -4.73 7.00 -10.48
C TYR A 226 -5.94 6.48 -9.72
N PHE A 227 -5.88 5.24 -9.21
CA PHE A 227 -6.96 4.66 -8.42
C PHE A 227 -7.10 5.33 -7.06
N PHE A 228 -5.98 5.70 -6.43
CA PHE A 228 -6.01 6.45 -5.17
C PHE A 228 -6.64 7.83 -5.37
N SER A 229 -6.13 8.63 -6.32
CA SER A 229 -6.71 9.95 -6.64
C SER A 229 -8.18 9.84 -7.08
N GLY A 230 -8.52 8.85 -7.91
CA GLY A 230 -9.91 8.56 -8.28
C GLY A 230 -10.79 8.23 -7.07
N GLY A 231 -10.26 7.54 -6.07
CA GLY A 231 -10.96 7.26 -4.81
C GLY A 231 -11.21 8.51 -3.97
N ILE A 232 -10.27 9.44 -3.93
CA ILE A 232 -10.47 10.74 -3.27
C ILE A 232 -11.54 11.57 -4.00
N ALA A 233 -11.51 11.61 -5.33
CA ALA A 233 -12.51 12.33 -6.13
C ALA A 233 -13.92 11.70 -5.96
N ALA A 234 -14.01 10.37 -5.97
CA ALA A 234 -15.25 9.64 -5.72
C ALA A 234 -15.77 9.89 -4.29
N LEU A 235 -14.89 9.88 -3.29
CA LEU A 235 -15.23 10.22 -1.91
C LEU A 235 -15.82 11.63 -1.82
N ALA A 236 -15.22 12.62 -2.48
CA ALA A 236 -15.72 13.99 -2.47
C ALA A 236 -17.14 14.09 -3.06
N GLY A 237 -17.41 13.35 -4.15
CA GLY A 237 -18.76 13.22 -4.72
C GLY A 237 -19.75 12.58 -3.75
N ILE A 238 -19.38 11.46 -3.12
CA ILE A 238 -20.20 10.79 -2.10
C ILE A 238 -20.46 11.72 -0.90
N ALA A 239 -19.44 12.40 -0.41
CA ALA A 239 -19.55 13.32 0.72
C ALA A 239 -20.45 14.52 0.38
N ALA A 240 -20.47 14.97 -0.87
CA ALA A 240 -21.38 16.01 -1.33
C ALA A 240 -22.86 15.57 -1.34
N LEU A 241 -23.14 14.26 -1.49
CA LEU A 241 -24.49 13.70 -1.40
C LEU A 241 -24.95 13.49 0.05
N PHE A 242 -24.03 13.16 0.96
CA PHE A 242 -24.32 12.80 2.35
C PHE A 242 -23.80 13.82 3.37
N GLN A 243 -24.07 15.11 3.16
CA GLN A 243 -23.54 16.20 3.99
C GLN A 243 -24.11 16.25 5.41
N SER A 244 -25.30 15.68 5.62
CA SER A 244 -26.08 15.80 6.86
C SER A 244 -25.65 14.81 7.96
N SER A 245 -24.89 13.76 7.62
CA SER A 245 -24.48 12.76 8.61
C SER A 245 -23.11 12.16 8.31
N TRP A 246 -22.13 12.43 9.19
CA TRP A 246 -20.81 11.81 9.10
C TRP A 246 -20.86 10.29 9.33
N ARG A 247 -21.84 9.79 10.10
CA ARG A 247 -22.05 8.36 10.33
C ARG A 247 -22.44 7.63 9.05
N ILE A 248 -23.38 8.19 8.28
CA ILE A 248 -23.77 7.63 6.98
C ILE A 248 -22.60 7.65 6.01
N LEU A 249 -21.77 8.70 6.05
CA LEU A 249 -20.57 8.78 5.21
C LEU A 249 -19.63 7.59 5.47
N TYR A 250 -19.36 7.22 6.73
CA TYR A 250 -18.57 6.03 7.05
C TYR A 250 -19.23 4.72 6.60
N ILE A 251 -20.57 4.61 6.69
CA ILE A 251 -21.27 3.42 6.20
C ILE A 251 -21.08 3.28 4.68
N VAL A 252 -21.35 4.34 3.94
CA VAL A 252 -21.29 4.34 2.47
C VAL A 252 -19.87 4.13 1.96
N THR A 253 -18.83 4.60 2.65
CA THR A 253 -17.43 4.36 2.26
C THR A 253 -16.94 2.96 2.65
N SER A 254 -17.48 2.35 3.71
CA SER A 254 -17.07 1.03 4.19
C SER A 254 -17.72 -0.15 3.45
N LEU A 255 -18.96 0.00 2.99
CA LEU A 255 -19.69 -1.05 2.26
C LEU A 255 -18.98 -1.50 0.97
N PRO A 256 -18.46 -0.60 0.11
CA PRO A 256 -17.69 -0.98 -1.06
C PRO A 256 -16.47 -1.85 -0.74
N SER A 257 -15.84 -1.67 0.42
CA SER A 257 -14.68 -2.48 0.84
C SER A 257 -15.06 -3.93 1.10
N LEU A 258 -16.22 -4.16 1.72
CA LEU A 258 -16.76 -5.50 1.95
C LEU A 258 -17.27 -6.12 0.64
N ALA A 259 -17.93 -5.35 -0.21
CA ALA A 259 -18.37 -5.80 -1.52
C ALA A 259 -17.20 -6.21 -2.42
N PHE A 260 -16.10 -5.46 -2.41
CA PHE A 260 -14.86 -5.79 -3.11
C PHE A 260 -14.30 -7.14 -2.66
N MET A 261 -14.32 -7.41 -1.36
CA MET A 261 -13.87 -8.70 -0.82
C MET A 261 -14.75 -9.85 -1.33
N LEU A 262 -16.07 -9.70 -1.36
CA LEU A 262 -16.97 -10.76 -1.80
C LEU A 262 -17.00 -10.96 -3.32
N VAL A 263 -16.93 -9.88 -4.09
CA VAL A 263 -17.16 -9.90 -5.55
C VAL A 263 -15.87 -9.96 -6.33
N VAL A 264 -14.82 -9.23 -5.93
CA VAL A 264 -13.60 -9.09 -6.76
C VAL A 264 -12.54 -10.11 -6.39
N MET A 265 -12.33 -10.37 -5.09
CA MET A 265 -11.26 -11.27 -4.63
C MET A 265 -11.31 -12.71 -5.16
N PRO A 266 -12.48 -13.33 -5.43
CA PRO A 266 -12.52 -14.64 -6.06
C PRO A 266 -11.84 -14.68 -7.44
N PHE A 267 -11.82 -13.56 -8.17
CA PHE A 267 -11.22 -13.46 -9.50
C PHE A 267 -9.74 -13.06 -9.49
N VAL A 268 -9.17 -12.78 -8.32
CA VAL A 268 -7.76 -12.40 -8.16
C VAL A 268 -6.93 -13.65 -7.95
N SER A 269 -5.87 -13.82 -8.74
CA SER A 269 -4.89 -14.89 -8.55
C SER A 269 -3.79 -14.45 -7.59
N GLU A 270 -3.23 -15.39 -6.82
CA GLU A 270 -2.08 -15.14 -5.95
C GLU A 270 -0.79 -14.98 -6.78
N SER A 271 0.21 -14.36 -6.18
CA SER A 271 1.49 -14.08 -6.82
C SER A 271 2.29 -15.34 -7.21
N PRO A 272 2.77 -15.45 -8.47
CA PRO A 272 3.69 -16.51 -8.88
C PRO A 272 5.00 -16.52 -8.08
N ARG A 273 5.49 -15.34 -7.70
CA ARG A 273 6.72 -15.16 -6.91
C ARG A 273 6.58 -15.70 -5.50
N TRP A 274 5.45 -15.42 -4.86
CA TRP A 274 5.16 -15.93 -3.53
C TRP A 274 5.12 -17.45 -3.51
N TYR A 275 4.46 -18.08 -4.50
CA TYR A 275 4.43 -19.54 -4.62
C TYR A 275 5.82 -20.16 -4.80
N LEU A 276 6.68 -19.54 -5.60
CA LEU A 276 8.03 -20.04 -5.83
C LEU A 276 8.92 -19.98 -4.60
N VAL A 277 8.88 -18.88 -3.85
CA VAL A 277 9.62 -18.73 -2.60
C VAL A 277 9.18 -19.76 -1.55
N HIS A 278 7.91 -20.19 -1.59
CA HIS A 278 7.35 -21.21 -0.70
C HIS A 278 7.48 -22.65 -1.23
N CYS A 279 8.36 -22.89 -2.22
CA CYS A 279 8.58 -24.19 -2.85
C CYS A 279 7.32 -24.82 -3.48
N ARG A 280 6.29 -24.02 -3.80
CA ARG A 280 5.08 -24.46 -4.51
C ARG A 280 5.22 -24.18 -6.00
N THR A 281 6.19 -24.84 -6.62
CA THR A 281 6.54 -24.66 -8.04
C THR A 281 5.38 -25.01 -8.98
N ASP A 282 4.57 -26.02 -8.65
CA ASP A 282 3.40 -26.43 -9.44
C ASP A 282 2.33 -25.34 -9.51
N ASP A 283 2.02 -24.70 -8.38
CA ASP A 283 1.03 -23.62 -8.32
C ASP A 283 1.55 -22.37 -9.04
N ALA A 284 2.83 -22.04 -8.90
CA ALA A 284 3.46 -20.96 -9.67
C ALA A 284 3.38 -21.21 -11.19
N MET A 285 3.67 -22.44 -11.63
CA MET A 285 3.57 -22.84 -13.03
C MET A 285 2.11 -22.82 -13.53
N ARG A 286 1.13 -23.18 -12.69
CA ARG A 286 -0.30 -23.07 -13.04
C ARG A 286 -0.68 -21.63 -13.32
N VAL A 287 -0.31 -20.68 -12.45
CA VAL A 287 -0.60 -19.26 -12.66
C VAL A 287 0.11 -18.75 -13.92
N LEU A 288 1.38 -19.09 -14.13
CA LEU A 288 2.09 -18.67 -15.35
C LEU A 288 1.50 -19.25 -16.63
N ARG A 289 1.04 -20.51 -16.61
CA ARG A 289 0.33 -21.11 -17.75
C ARG A 289 -0.99 -20.40 -18.04
N ASP A 290 -1.73 -20.00 -17.02
CA ASP A 290 -2.97 -19.23 -17.15
C ASP A 290 -2.73 -17.83 -17.75
N ILE A 291 -1.64 -17.17 -17.32
CA ILE A 291 -1.17 -15.90 -17.92
C ILE A 291 -0.85 -16.11 -19.40
N ALA A 292 -0.05 -17.14 -19.72
CA ALA A 292 0.36 -17.42 -21.09
C ALA A 292 -0.84 -17.75 -21.98
N SER A 293 -1.74 -18.64 -21.55
CA SER A 293 -2.91 -19.06 -22.34
C SER A 293 -3.84 -17.88 -22.63
N THR A 294 -4.06 -17.02 -21.64
CA THR A 294 -4.91 -15.82 -21.80
C THR A 294 -4.27 -14.78 -22.74
N ASN A 295 -2.93 -14.75 -22.78
CA ASN A 295 -2.17 -13.91 -23.70
C ASN A 295 -1.96 -14.55 -25.08
N GLY A 296 -2.53 -15.74 -25.34
CA GLY A 296 -2.38 -16.46 -26.61
C GLY A 296 -1.00 -17.12 -26.80
N LYS A 297 -0.24 -17.29 -25.72
CA LYS A 297 1.06 -17.96 -25.70
C LYS A 297 0.95 -19.29 -24.93
N SER A 298 2.00 -20.10 -25.01
CA SER A 298 2.10 -21.34 -24.23
C SER A 298 3.50 -21.50 -23.65
N ILE A 299 3.58 -22.03 -22.44
CA ILE A 299 4.85 -22.35 -21.79
C ILE A 299 5.13 -23.84 -22.08
N PRO A 300 6.28 -24.19 -22.70
CA PRO A 300 6.64 -25.58 -22.96
C PRO A 300 6.64 -26.40 -21.66
N HIS A 301 6.19 -27.65 -21.73
CA HIS A 301 6.13 -28.54 -20.55
C HIS A 301 7.50 -28.81 -19.91
N CYS A 302 8.59 -28.58 -20.63
CA CYS A 302 9.98 -28.78 -20.17
C CYS A 302 10.60 -27.55 -19.49
N VAL A 303 9.87 -26.46 -19.27
CA VAL A 303 10.40 -25.28 -18.57
C VAL A 303 10.12 -25.40 -17.09
N GLY A 304 11.18 -25.44 -16.28
CA GLY A 304 11.12 -25.36 -14.83
C GLY A 304 11.34 -23.93 -14.36
N LEU A 305 10.76 -23.55 -13.23
CA LEU A 305 11.02 -22.25 -12.62
C LEU A 305 12.16 -22.33 -11.61
N MET A 306 12.99 -21.30 -11.59
CA MET A 306 14.10 -21.15 -10.66
C MET A 306 13.99 -19.81 -9.92
N LEU A 307 14.48 -19.76 -8.70
CA LEU A 307 14.73 -18.48 -8.02
C LEU A 307 15.98 -17.84 -8.63
N ASP A 308 16.01 -16.51 -8.74
CA ASP A 308 17.10 -15.76 -9.39
C ASP A 308 18.51 -16.01 -8.80
N ASP A 309 18.59 -16.61 -7.60
CA ASP A 309 19.82 -16.78 -6.81
C ASP A 309 20.26 -18.26 -6.58
N GLU A 310 19.88 -19.23 -7.42
CA GLU A 310 20.17 -20.67 -7.17
C GLU A 310 21.67 -21.05 -7.11
N ASP A 311 22.60 -20.22 -7.60
CA ASP A 311 24.04 -20.52 -7.48
C ASP A 311 24.55 -20.50 -6.01
N ASP A 312 23.78 -19.94 -5.06
CA ASP A 312 24.12 -19.88 -3.62
C ASP A 312 23.25 -20.80 -2.72
N ILE A 313 22.26 -21.52 -3.28
CA ILE A 313 21.18 -22.15 -2.49
C ILE A 313 21.49 -23.58 -2.02
N ALA A 314 22.51 -24.26 -2.55
CA ALA A 314 22.96 -25.53 -1.97
C ALA A 314 23.40 -25.40 -0.49
N LYS A 315 23.58 -24.16 0.03
CA LYS A 315 23.80 -23.84 1.45
C LYS A 315 22.57 -23.27 2.20
N LYS A 316 21.44 -22.95 1.54
CA LYS A 316 20.29 -22.22 2.13
C LYS A 316 19.00 -23.05 2.26
N VAL A 317 19.07 -24.38 2.20
CA VAL A 317 17.90 -25.27 2.39
C VAL A 317 17.33 -25.21 3.83
N VAL A 318 18.03 -24.57 4.76
CA VAL A 318 17.40 -24.08 5.99
C VAL A 318 16.85 -22.69 5.67
N VAL A 319 15.55 -22.61 5.38
CA VAL A 319 14.74 -21.39 5.49
C VAL A 319 14.72 -21.00 6.97
N GLU A 320 15.87 -20.56 7.51
CA GLU A 320 15.84 -19.61 8.61
C GLU A 320 15.27 -18.35 7.97
N THR A 321 14.06 -18.01 8.41
CA THR A 321 13.46 -16.68 8.31
C THR A 321 14.55 -15.62 8.18
N SER A 322 14.82 -15.14 6.97
CA SER A 322 15.75 -14.03 6.77
C SER A 322 15.20 -12.89 7.60
N SER A 323 15.83 -12.67 8.75
CA SER A 323 15.24 -11.81 9.77
C SER A 323 15.36 -10.39 9.26
N VAL A 324 14.40 -9.53 9.59
CA VAL A 324 14.50 -8.08 9.32
C VAL A 324 15.85 -7.52 9.82
N LEU A 325 16.43 -8.17 10.84
CA LEU A 325 17.75 -7.89 11.38
C LEU A 325 18.91 -8.10 10.39
N ASP A 326 18.80 -9.02 9.43
CA ASP A 326 19.85 -9.24 8.42
C ASP A 326 19.97 -8.08 7.43
N VAL A 327 18.87 -7.37 7.17
CA VAL A 327 18.86 -6.14 6.36
C VAL A 327 19.68 -5.04 7.06
N PHE A 328 19.61 -4.97 8.39
CA PHE A 328 20.39 -4.01 9.19
C PHE A 328 21.87 -4.40 9.35
N ARG A 329 22.21 -5.66 9.08
CA ARG A 329 23.58 -6.18 9.15
C ARG A 329 24.43 -5.71 7.97
N SER A 330 23.83 -5.56 6.79
CA SER A 330 24.53 -5.01 5.61
C SER A 330 24.57 -3.48 5.63
N GLN A 331 25.78 -2.91 5.65
CA GLN A 331 25.98 -1.46 5.66
C GLN A 331 25.36 -0.76 4.44
N ILE A 332 25.39 -1.41 3.28
CA ILE A 332 24.84 -0.87 2.02
C ILE A 332 23.32 -0.89 2.07
N MET A 333 22.71 -2.00 2.53
CA MET A 333 21.25 -2.10 2.64
C MET A 333 20.70 -1.15 3.70
N ARG A 334 21.38 -1.03 4.84
CA ARG A 334 21.03 -0.07 5.89
C ARG A 334 21.06 1.37 5.39
N ALA A 335 22.09 1.78 4.65
CA ALA A 335 22.16 3.12 4.08
C ALA A 335 21.03 3.39 3.08
N ARG A 336 20.71 2.41 2.21
CA ARG A 336 19.58 2.51 1.27
C ARG A 336 18.24 2.57 1.98
N LEU A 337 18.04 1.76 3.02
CA LEU A 337 16.82 1.76 3.83
C LEU A 337 16.62 3.10 4.53
N MET A 338 17.66 3.62 5.21
CA MET A 338 17.59 4.93 5.87
C MET A 338 17.25 6.06 4.90
N LEU A 339 17.88 6.06 3.71
CA LEU A 339 17.59 7.04 2.67
C LEU A 339 16.12 6.95 2.20
N LEU A 340 15.62 5.74 1.97
CA LEU A 340 14.23 5.51 1.56
C LEU A 340 13.23 5.95 2.64
N VAL A 341 13.52 5.69 3.92
CA VAL A 341 12.71 6.13 5.05
C VAL A 341 12.64 7.65 5.10
N ILE A 342 13.77 8.34 4.99
CA ILE A 342 13.82 9.81 5.01
C ILE A 342 13.04 10.40 3.82
N ILE A 343 13.28 9.90 2.61
CA ILE A 343 12.58 10.39 1.40
C ILE A 343 11.08 10.18 1.54
N THR A 344 10.66 8.98 1.93
CA THR A 344 9.23 8.64 2.07
C THR A 344 8.57 9.45 3.17
N PHE A 345 9.26 9.67 4.30
CA PHE A 345 8.78 10.50 5.38
C PHE A 345 8.56 11.95 4.93
N LEU A 346 9.55 12.57 4.29
CA LEU A 346 9.45 13.95 3.81
C LEU A 346 8.34 14.09 2.76
N CYS A 347 8.25 13.16 1.80
CA CYS A 347 7.19 13.15 0.80
C CYS A 347 5.80 12.99 1.44
N SER A 348 5.66 12.14 2.45
CA SER A 348 4.39 11.91 3.15
C SER A 348 3.95 13.15 3.92
N VAL A 349 4.86 13.83 4.63
CA VAL A 349 4.57 15.07 5.34
C VAL A 349 4.07 16.15 4.39
N VAL A 350 4.72 16.33 3.24
CA VAL A 350 4.29 17.31 2.23
C VAL A 350 2.95 16.90 1.61
N TYR A 351 2.78 15.65 1.21
CA TYR A 351 1.57 15.17 0.54
C TYR A 351 0.33 15.27 1.45
N PHE A 352 0.38 14.62 2.62
CA PHE A 352 -0.75 14.64 3.55
C PHE A 352 -0.92 16.02 4.19
N GLY A 353 0.17 16.76 4.43
CA GLY A 353 0.11 18.12 4.95
C GLY A 353 -0.62 19.07 4.01
N LEU A 354 -0.34 19.03 2.71
CA LEU A 354 -1.05 19.84 1.71
C LEU A 354 -2.50 19.38 1.56
N THR A 355 -2.72 18.06 1.44
CA THR A 355 -4.04 17.47 1.19
C THR A 355 -5.01 17.71 2.35
N LEU A 356 -4.58 17.53 3.60
CA LEU A 356 -5.42 17.77 4.78
C LEU A 356 -5.63 19.26 5.04
N ASN A 357 -4.70 20.12 4.61
CA ASN A 357 -4.83 21.57 4.73
C ASN A 357 -5.77 22.19 3.68
N VAL A 358 -6.27 21.41 2.71
CA VAL A 358 -7.30 21.87 1.74
C VAL A 358 -8.54 22.40 2.45
N VAL A 359 -8.84 21.92 3.66
CA VAL A 359 -9.96 22.40 4.49
C VAL A 359 -9.86 23.88 4.84
N ASN A 360 -8.65 24.45 4.87
CA ASN A 360 -8.43 25.87 5.20
C ASN A 360 -8.54 26.81 3.98
N LEU A 361 -8.79 26.28 2.78
CA LEU A 361 -9.08 27.10 1.60
C LEU A 361 -10.52 27.64 1.70
N LYS A 362 -10.70 28.94 1.47
CA LYS A 362 -12.03 29.61 1.50
C LYS A 362 -12.98 29.20 0.35
N ILE A 363 -12.64 28.18 -0.42
CA ILE A 363 -13.42 27.66 -1.54
C ILE A 363 -14.30 26.51 -1.02
N ASN A 364 -15.35 26.16 -1.76
CA ASN A 364 -16.16 24.97 -1.46
C ASN A 364 -15.27 23.72 -1.33
N LEU A 365 -15.22 23.15 -0.13
CA LEU A 365 -14.38 21.99 0.24
C LEU A 365 -14.47 20.84 -0.78
N TYR A 366 -15.68 20.48 -1.20
CA TYR A 366 -15.91 19.35 -2.09
C TYR A 366 -15.27 19.59 -3.47
N ILE A 367 -15.45 20.78 -4.02
CA ILE A 367 -14.87 21.16 -5.31
C ILE A 367 -13.34 21.23 -5.20
N SER A 368 -12.81 21.80 -4.12
CA SER A 368 -11.37 21.90 -3.90
C SER A 368 -10.71 20.53 -3.84
N VAL A 369 -11.32 19.56 -3.15
CA VAL A 369 -10.80 18.19 -3.08
C VAL A 369 -10.84 17.52 -4.46
N VAL A 370 -11.96 17.63 -5.20
CA VAL A 370 -12.06 17.05 -6.56
C VAL A 370 -11.02 17.65 -7.50
N VAL A 371 -10.87 18.98 -7.51
CA VAL A 371 -9.90 19.66 -8.38
C VAL A 371 -8.47 19.26 -8.02
N ASN A 372 -8.14 19.17 -6.72
CA ASN A 372 -6.83 18.72 -6.29
C ASN A 372 -6.54 17.28 -6.75
N SER A 373 -7.48 16.35 -6.54
CA SER A 373 -7.33 14.96 -6.98
C SER A 373 -7.18 14.87 -8.50
N LEU A 374 -8.01 15.58 -9.27
CA LEU A 374 -7.90 15.59 -10.72
C LEU A 374 -6.61 16.23 -11.21
N ALA A 375 -6.08 17.24 -10.52
CA ALA A 375 -4.80 17.86 -10.84
C ALA A 375 -3.61 16.90 -10.67
N GLU A 376 -3.72 15.89 -9.80
CA GLU A 376 -2.70 14.84 -9.65
C GLU A 376 -2.64 13.90 -10.87
N MET A 377 -3.75 13.69 -11.58
CA MET A 377 -3.81 12.73 -12.69
C MET A 377 -2.85 13.08 -13.85
N PRO A 378 -2.82 14.32 -14.38
CA PRO A 378 -1.82 14.72 -15.36
C PRO A 378 -0.38 14.59 -14.84
N ALA A 379 -0.16 14.87 -13.55
CA ALA A 379 1.15 14.75 -12.94
C ALA A 379 1.63 13.28 -12.93
N TYR A 380 0.74 12.31 -12.68
CA TYR A 380 1.07 10.89 -12.79
C TYR A 380 1.41 10.47 -14.22
N LEU A 381 0.72 11.01 -15.23
CA LEU A 381 1.03 10.74 -16.64
C LEU A 381 2.42 11.26 -17.01
N VAL A 382 2.72 12.51 -16.66
CA VAL A 382 4.03 13.13 -16.86
C VAL A 382 5.11 12.32 -16.14
N THR A 383 4.85 11.91 -14.89
CA THR A 383 5.77 11.07 -14.12
C THR A 383 6.03 9.73 -14.80
N ALA A 384 4.99 9.06 -15.30
CA ALA A 384 5.11 7.77 -15.99
C ALA A 384 5.94 7.89 -17.29
N VAL A 385 5.74 8.94 -18.07
CA VAL A 385 6.51 9.20 -19.31
C VAL A 385 7.96 9.56 -18.99
N LEU A 386 8.19 10.47 -18.03
CA LEU A 386 9.54 10.88 -17.63
C LEU A 386 10.32 9.72 -16.99
N LEU A 387 9.64 8.79 -16.31
CA LEU A 387 10.26 7.61 -15.71
C LEU A 387 10.91 6.71 -16.77
N GLN A 388 10.29 6.59 -17.95
CA GLN A 388 10.84 5.82 -19.07
C GLN A 388 12.05 6.50 -19.71
N HIS A 389 12.06 7.84 -19.78
CA HIS A 389 13.13 8.59 -20.45
C HIS A 389 14.35 8.89 -19.56
N PHE A 390 14.12 9.35 -18.33
CA PHE A 390 15.19 9.82 -17.45
C PHE A 390 15.57 8.79 -16.38
N GLY A 391 14.78 7.73 -16.20
CA GLY A 391 14.96 6.76 -15.14
C GLY A 391 14.56 7.28 -13.75
N ARG A 392 14.67 6.43 -12.73
CA ARG A 392 14.12 6.67 -11.38
C ARG A 392 14.83 7.80 -10.62
N LYS A 393 16.16 7.76 -10.54
CA LYS A 393 16.95 8.65 -9.66
C LYS A 393 16.85 10.15 -10.02
N PRO A 394 17.10 10.58 -11.26
CA PRO A 394 17.02 12.01 -11.59
C PRO A 394 15.59 12.54 -11.51
N LEU A 395 14.59 11.71 -11.83
CA LEU A 395 13.17 12.08 -11.70
C LEU A 395 12.79 12.38 -10.25
N THR A 396 13.20 11.52 -9.30
CA THR A 396 12.95 11.76 -7.87
C THR A 396 13.63 13.04 -7.38
N ILE A 397 14.89 13.28 -7.76
CA ILE A 397 15.61 14.49 -7.35
C ILE A 397 14.95 15.75 -7.94
N GLY A 398 14.63 15.73 -9.24
CA GLY A 398 14.01 16.86 -9.93
C GLY A 398 12.63 17.22 -9.37
N SER A 399 11.78 16.22 -9.11
CA SER A 399 10.45 16.43 -8.54
C SER A 399 10.49 16.97 -7.11
N MET A 400 11.40 16.47 -6.26
CA MET A 400 11.57 17.00 -4.89
C MET A 400 12.07 18.44 -4.89
N LEU A 401 13.03 18.79 -5.76
CA LEU A 401 13.50 20.17 -5.90
C LEU A 401 12.40 21.09 -6.39
N LEU A 402 11.64 20.67 -7.41
CA LEU A 402 10.52 21.43 -7.95
C LEU A 402 9.45 21.68 -6.88
N SER A 403 9.07 20.64 -6.12
CA SER A 403 8.14 20.75 -5.00
C SER A 403 8.63 21.73 -3.94
N GLY A 404 9.92 21.68 -3.58
CA GLY A 404 10.53 22.62 -2.64
C GLY A 404 10.47 24.07 -3.11
N VAL A 405 10.72 24.33 -4.40
CA VAL A 405 10.60 25.67 -5.01
C VAL A 405 9.15 26.17 -4.95
N PHE A 406 8.17 25.33 -5.30
CA PHE A 406 6.77 25.72 -5.20
C PHE A 406 6.31 25.98 -3.76
N CYS A 407 6.69 25.14 -2.80
CA CYS A 407 6.31 25.33 -1.40
C CYS A 407 6.94 26.60 -0.80
N THR A 408 8.21 26.88 -1.12
CA THR A 408 8.88 28.11 -0.66
C THR A 408 8.27 29.36 -1.31
N THR A 409 7.97 29.31 -2.62
CA THR A 409 7.28 30.40 -3.32
C THR A 409 5.90 30.65 -2.72
N ALA A 410 5.13 29.59 -2.44
CA ALA A 410 3.82 29.70 -1.80
C ALA A 410 3.90 30.36 -0.41
N SER A 411 4.96 30.08 0.36
CA SER A 411 5.17 30.72 1.68
C SER A 411 5.53 32.20 1.59
N LEU A 412 6.10 32.65 0.47
CA LEU A 412 6.54 34.03 0.26
C LEU A 412 5.44 34.94 -0.29
N ILE A 413 4.34 34.40 -0.82
CA ILE A 413 3.21 35.18 -1.36
C ILE A 413 2.39 35.74 -0.19
N PRO A 414 2.42 37.06 0.08
CA PRO A 414 1.61 37.65 1.13
C PRO A 414 0.14 37.69 0.66
N ASN A 415 -0.80 37.39 1.57
CA ASN A 415 -2.26 37.58 1.44
C ASN A 415 -3.13 36.46 0.82
N PHE A 416 -2.63 35.25 0.56
CA PHE A 416 -3.51 34.14 0.10
C PHE A 416 -3.31 32.76 0.74
N GLY A 417 -2.43 32.61 1.74
CA GLY A 417 -2.16 31.31 2.38
C GLY A 417 -2.16 31.36 3.91
N ALA A 418 -3.00 30.53 4.51
CA ALA A 418 -3.22 30.24 5.92
C ALA A 418 -1.95 29.98 6.78
N MET A 419 -1.17 31.02 7.09
CA MET A 419 -0.32 31.08 8.29
C MET A 419 -0.47 32.42 9.00
N ARG A 420 -1.71 32.69 9.44
CA ARG A 420 -2.01 33.53 10.61
C ARG A 420 -3.07 32.83 11.44
#